data_AF-A0A538J9C4-F1
#
_entry.id   AF-A0A538J9C4-F1
#
_cell.length_a   1.000
_cell.length_b   1.000
_cell.length_c   1.000
_cell.angle_alpha   90.00
_cell.angle_beta   90.00
_cell.angle_gamma   90.00
#
_symmetry.space_group_name_H-M   'P 1'
#
loop_
_entity.id
_entity.type
_entity.pdbx_description
1 polymer ?
#
loop_
_entity_poly.entity_id
_entity_poly.type
_entity_poly.pdbx_seq_one_letter_code
_entity_poly.pdbx_strand_id
1 'polypeptide(L)'
;MAIAADLIVRHASDAELPWVDGGGGIELKLLRVSLSTGVWVVRNRFAPGVELPTHKHTGQVEGFTLAGRWHYREYDFYSTAGSYIHEPAGSIHTLHVPEDNTAPTEVLFVIEGALINLGPEGAIESVVDGELTLLGYQALCEANGLPEPVGILRD
;
A
#
# COMPACT_ATOMS: atom_id res chain seq x y z
N MET A 1 22.63 -29.25 -4.75
CA MET A 1 22.29 -28.37 -3.60
C MET A 1 20.77 -28.28 -3.57
N ALA A 2 20.11 -28.81 -2.54
CA ALA A 2 18.66 -28.65 -2.44
C ALA A 2 18.38 -27.23 -1.95
N ILE A 3 17.71 -26.42 -2.77
CA ILE A 3 17.16 -25.14 -2.31
C ILE A 3 16.09 -25.50 -1.27
N ALA A 4 16.15 -24.87 -0.10
CA ALA A 4 15.16 -25.10 0.95
C ALA A 4 13.77 -24.71 0.41
N ALA A 5 12.75 -25.55 0.66
CA ALA A 5 11.44 -25.42 0.01
C ALA A 5 10.73 -24.09 0.35
N ASP A 6 11.03 -23.54 1.51
CA ASP A 6 10.63 -22.22 1.99
C ASP A 6 11.24 -21.05 1.19
N LEU A 7 12.30 -21.27 0.41
CA LEU A 7 12.80 -20.26 -0.54
C LEU A 7 12.05 -20.27 -1.88
N ILE A 8 11.26 -21.31 -2.15
CA ILE A 8 10.54 -21.47 -3.43
C ILE A 8 9.10 -20.95 -3.30
N VAL A 9 8.40 -21.36 -2.24
CA VAL A 9 7.00 -20.94 -1.97
C VAL A 9 6.94 -20.37 -0.57
N ARG A 10 6.45 -19.14 -0.47
CA ARG A 10 6.38 -18.37 0.77
C ARG A 10 4.97 -17.88 1.02
N HIS A 11 4.62 -17.73 2.29
CA HIS A 11 3.29 -17.36 2.74
C HIS A 11 3.39 -16.24 3.78
N ALA A 12 2.57 -15.20 3.60
CA ALA A 12 2.34 -14.16 4.58
C ALA A 12 0.97 -14.40 5.23
N SER A 13 0.96 -14.82 6.50
CA SER A 13 -0.28 -15.04 7.25
C SER A 13 -0.87 -13.72 7.73
N ASP A 14 -2.19 -13.56 7.65
CA ASP A 14 -2.88 -12.38 8.19
C ASP A 14 -2.66 -12.22 9.71
N ALA A 15 -2.52 -13.34 10.44
CA ALA A 15 -2.35 -13.36 11.89
C ALA A 15 -0.93 -12.95 12.35
N GLU A 16 0.07 -13.03 11.48
CA GLU A 16 1.47 -12.70 11.77
C GLU A 16 1.83 -11.26 11.36
N LEU A 17 0.87 -10.55 10.76
CA LEU A 17 1.02 -9.19 10.27
C LEU A 17 -0.05 -8.32 10.92
N PRO A 18 0.27 -7.54 11.96
CA PRO A 18 -0.71 -6.66 12.59
C PRO A 18 -1.09 -5.51 11.66
N TRP A 19 -2.34 -5.04 11.74
CA TRP A 19 -2.67 -3.71 11.21
C TRP A 19 -1.91 -2.68 12.05
N VAL A 20 -1.23 -1.75 11.39
CA VAL A 20 -0.61 -0.61 12.07
C VAL A 20 -1.23 0.68 11.58
N ASP A 21 -1.47 1.62 12.49
CA ASP A 21 -1.89 2.98 12.17
C ASP A 21 -0.69 3.77 11.63
N GLY A 22 -0.76 4.16 10.36
CA GLY A 22 0.23 5.02 9.70
C GLY A 22 -0.06 6.52 9.87
N GLY A 23 -1.15 6.87 10.57
CA GLY A 23 -1.65 8.23 10.71
C GLY A 23 -2.61 8.62 9.59
N GLY A 24 -3.30 9.75 9.79
CA GLY A 24 -4.18 10.32 8.76
C GLY A 24 -5.38 9.44 8.39
N GLY A 25 -5.77 8.49 9.23
CA GLY A 25 -6.85 7.54 8.93
C GLY A 25 -6.44 6.39 8.01
N ILE A 26 -5.15 6.12 7.88
CA ILE A 26 -4.59 5.05 7.05
C ILE A 26 -3.99 3.98 7.94
N GLU A 27 -4.53 2.77 7.85
CA GLU A 27 -3.88 1.58 8.41
C GLU A 27 -3.23 0.77 7.30
N LEU A 28 -2.15 0.04 7.61
CA LEU A 28 -1.48 -0.82 6.64
C LEU A 28 -1.01 -2.17 7.22
N LYS A 29 -0.96 -3.18 6.33
CA LYS A 29 -0.22 -4.43 6.49
C LYS A 29 0.72 -4.60 5.29
N LEU A 30 2.01 -4.65 5.55
CA LEU A 30 3.01 -4.93 4.52
C LEU A 30 3.18 -6.45 4.36
N LEU A 31 2.91 -6.98 3.17
CA LEU A 31 2.90 -8.43 2.92
C LEU A 31 4.23 -8.91 2.30
N ARG A 32 4.78 -8.12 1.38
CA ARG A 32 6.01 -8.46 0.64
C ARG A 32 6.80 -7.21 0.32
N VAL A 33 8.12 -7.30 0.39
CA VAL A 33 9.08 -6.33 -0.16
C VAL A 33 10.18 -7.09 -0.87
N SER A 34 10.43 -6.76 -2.13
CA SER A 34 11.58 -7.24 -2.89
C SER A 34 12.50 -6.07 -3.16
N LEU A 35 13.67 -6.07 -2.53
CA LEU A 35 14.66 -5.01 -2.74
C LEU A 35 15.35 -5.17 -4.10
N SER A 36 15.43 -6.42 -4.60
CA SER A 36 16.05 -6.71 -5.88
C SER A 36 15.24 -6.23 -7.08
N THR A 37 13.90 -6.29 -7.01
CA THR A 37 13.01 -5.87 -8.09
C THR A 37 12.26 -4.57 -7.81
N GLY A 38 12.31 -4.06 -6.58
CA GLY A 38 11.51 -2.91 -6.13
C GLY A 38 10.01 -3.21 -6.04
N VAL A 39 9.59 -4.48 -6.02
CA VAL A 39 8.17 -4.86 -5.89
C VAL A 39 7.80 -4.92 -4.42
N TRP A 40 6.68 -4.34 -4.06
CA TRP A 40 6.12 -4.47 -2.71
C TRP A 40 4.61 -4.60 -2.75
N VAL A 41 4.08 -5.30 -1.75
CA VAL A 41 2.66 -5.65 -1.66
C VAL A 41 2.15 -5.22 -0.30
N VAL A 42 1.11 -4.39 -0.30
CA VAL A 42 0.54 -3.80 0.91
C VAL A 42 -0.98 -3.93 0.88
N ARG A 43 -1.57 -4.21 2.03
CA ARG A 43 -3.01 -3.99 2.25
C ARG A 43 -3.17 -2.70 3.02
N ASN A 44 -4.02 -1.82 2.55
CA ASN A 44 -4.38 -0.58 3.22
C ASN A 44 -5.84 -0.60 3.64
N ARG A 45 -6.12 0.02 4.78
CA ARG A 45 -7.45 0.48 5.16
C ARG A 45 -7.45 1.99 5.23
N PHE A 46 -8.42 2.59 4.56
CA PHE A 46 -8.62 4.02 4.54
C PHE A 46 -9.93 4.34 5.24
N ALA A 47 -9.89 5.18 6.26
CA ALA A 47 -11.08 5.73 6.88
C ALA A 47 -11.89 6.57 5.85
N PRO A 48 -13.21 6.75 6.07
CA PRO A 48 -14.00 7.71 5.29
C PRO A 48 -13.37 9.12 5.32
N GLY A 49 -13.31 9.78 4.15
CA GLY A 49 -12.75 11.12 3.98
C GLY A 49 -11.23 11.19 3.85
N VAL A 50 -10.53 10.05 3.79
CA VAL A 50 -9.09 10.06 3.50
C VAL A 50 -8.84 10.52 2.07
N GLU A 51 -7.90 11.46 1.93
CA GLU A 51 -7.32 11.86 0.65
C GLU A 51 -5.81 11.74 0.75
N LEU A 52 -5.20 11.03 -0.20
CA LEU A 52 -3.74 10.98 -0.29
C LEU A 52 -3.23 12.18 -1.09
N PRO A 53 -2.01 12.67 -0.81
CA PRO A 53 -1.36 13.65 -1.69
C PRO A 53 -1.35 13.15 -3.14
N THR A 54 -1.46 14.06 -4.10
CA THR A 54 -1.23 13.71 -5.51
C THR A 54 0.16 13.12 -5.65
N HIS A 55 0.27 11.96 -6.30
CA HIS A 55 1.55 11.27 -6.42
C HIS A 55 1.73 10.66 -7.80
N LYS A 56 3.00 10.43 -8.14
CA LYS A 56 3.43 9.73 -9.35
C LYS A 56 4.01 8.37 -9.01
N HIS A 57 3.64 7.33 -9.75
CA HIS A 57 4.30 6.02 -9.64
C HIS A 57 5.50 5.90 -10.59
N THR A 58 6.63 5.39 -10.10
CA THR A 58 7.81 5.13 -10.95
C THR A 58 7.72 3.81 -11.72
N GLY A 59 6.97 2.84 -11.19
CA GLY A 59 6.58 1.60 -11.86
C GLY A 59 5.05 1.46 -11.91
N GLN A 60 4.56 0.30 -12.32
CA GLN A 60 3.12 0.02 -12.37
C GLN A 60 2.53 -0.27 -10.98
N VAL A 61 1.22 -0.13 -10.86
CA VAL A 61 0.44 -0.59 -9.72
C VAL A 61 -0.70 -1.48 -10.19
N GLU A 62 -0.90 -2.58 -9.49
CA GLU A 62 -2.13 -3.35 -9.55
C GLU A 62 -2.85 -3.24 -8.20
N GLY A 63 -4.17 -3.13 -8.24
CA GLY A 63 -4.98 -2.94 -7.06
C GLY A 63 -6.23 -3.81 -7.08
N PHE A 64 -6.58 -4.40 -5.95
CA PHE A 64 -7.82 -5.14 -5.78
C PHE A 64 -8.56 -4.66 -4.53
N THR A 65 -9.78 -4.18 -4.73
CA THR A 65 -10.59 -3.61 -3.64
C THR A 65 -11.34 -4.73 -2.92
N LEU A 66 -11.07 -4.88 -1.64
CA LEU A 66 -11.64 -5.92 -0.77
C LEU A 66 -12.94 -5.44 -0.11
N ALA A 67 -13.02 -4.16 0.26
CA ALA A 67 -14.18 -3.57 0.91
C ALA A 67 -14.26 -2.05 0.65
N GLY A 68 -15.45 -1.49 0.84
CA GLY A 68 -15.69 -0.04 0.75
C GLY A 68 -15.74 0.49 -0.68
N ARG A 69 -15.42 1.77 -0.83
CA ARG A 69 -15.52 2.53 -2.08
C ARG A 69 -14.48 3.65 -2.09
N TRP A 70 -13.78 3.81 -3.20
CA TRP A 70 -12.82 4.90 -3.40
C TRP A 70 -12.71 5.24 -4.87
N HIS A 71 -12.05 6.35 -5.19
CA HIS A 71 -11.78 6.76 -6.57
C HIS A 71 -10.53 7.62 -6.65
N TYR A 72 -10.09 7.87 -7.88
CA TYR A 72 -9.11 8.90 -8.18
C TYR A 72 -9.83 10.18 -8.58
N ARG A 73 -9.45 11.32 -8.03
CA ARG A 73 -10.09 12.62 -8.31
C ARG A 73 -10.14 12.94 -9.81
N GLU A 74 -9.21 12.40 -10.58
CA GLU A 74 -9.05 12.61 -12.02
C GLU A 74 -9.99 11.76 -12.89
N TYR A 75 -10.76 10.84 -12.30
CA TYR A 75 -11.59 9.88 -13.02
C TYR A 75 -13.00 9.75 -12.44
N ASP A 76 -13.99 9.46 -13.29
CA ASP A 76 -15.40 9.43 -12.87
C ASP A 76 -15.85 8.09 -12.25
N PHE A 77 -15.03 7.05 -12.35
CA PHE A 77 -15.40 5.71 -11.87
C PHE A 77 -14.96 5.49 -10.42
N TYR A 78 -15.75 4.70 -9.70
CA TYR A 78 -15.42 4.25 -8.36
C TYR A 78 -14.96 2.80 -8.36
N SER A 79 -13.92 2.53 -7.60
CA SER A 79 -13.50 1.19 -7.21
C SER A 79 -14.27 0.76 -5.96
N THR A 80 -14.94 -0.38 -6.03
CA THR A 80 -15.72 -0.97 -4.92
C THR A 80 -15.29 -2.42 -4.71
N ALA A 81 -15.83 -3.12 -3.70
CA ALA A 81 -15.48 -4.50 -3.43
C ALA A 81 -15.58 -5.39 -4.69
N GLY A 82 -14.47 -6.05 -5.05
CA GLY A 82 -14.33 -6.86 -6.28
C GLY A 82 -13.74 -6.12 -7.48
N SER A 83 -13.56 -4.80 -7.42
CA SER A 83 -12.90 -4.01 -8.47
C SER A 83 -11.40 -4.31 -8.52
N TYR A 84 -10.89 -4.47 -9.74
CA TYR A 84 -9.47 -4.45 -10.07
C TYR A 84 -9.12 -3.12 -10.73
N ILE A 85 -7.94 -2.59 -10.43
CA ILE A 85 -7.34 -1.45 -11.13
C ILE A 85 -5.96 -1.81 -11.65
N HIS A 86 -5.57 -1.14 -12.73
CA HIS A 86 -4.23 -1.13 -13.27
C HIS A 86 -3.80 0.31 -13.51
N GLU A 87 -2.66 0.68 -12.96
CA GLU A 87 -2.00 1.95 -13.20
C GLU A 87 -0.68 1.70 -13.92
N PRO A 88 -0.50 2.23 -15.15
CA PRO A 88 0.76 2.11 -15.84
C PRO A 88 1.83 2.98 -15.16
N ALA A 89 3.09 2.59 -15.32
CA ALA A 89 4.21 3.39 -14.84
C ALA A 89 4.14 4.84 -15.34
N GLY A 90 4.37 5.78 -14.41
CA GLY A 90 4.27 7.20 -14.67
C GLY A 90 2.86 7.80 -14.54
N SER A 91 1.85 7.00 -14.16
CA SER A 91 0.54 7.50 -13.73
C SER A 91 0.70 8.55 -12.62
N ILE A 92 -0.18 9.55 -12.65
CA ILE A 92 -0.29 10.58 -11.61
C ILE A 92 -1.75 10.67 -11.22
N HIS A 93 -2.04 10.57 -9.93
CA HIS A 93 -3.41 10.60 -9.44
C HIS A 93 -3.50 10.96 -7.96
N THR A 94 -4.73 11.23 -7.53
CA THR A 94 -5.07 11.62 -6.16
C THR A 94 -6.13 10.66 -5.63
N LEU A 95 -5.73 9.71 -4.77
CA LEU A 95 -6.64 8.74 -4.15
C LEU A 95 -7.55 9.45 -3.16
N HIS A 96 -8.85 9.22 -3.28
CA HIS A 96 -9.86 9.76 -2.37
C HIS A 96 -10.87 8.70 -1.95
N VAL A 97 -11.15 8.64 -0.65
CA VAL A 97 -12.17 7.79 -0.04
C VAL A 97 -13.33 8.68 0.39
N PRO A 98 -14.52 8.55 -0.23
CA PRO A 98 -15.68 9.39 0.10
C PRO A 98 -16.02 9.42 1.59
N GLU A 99 -16.39 10.62 2.07
CA GLU A 99 -16.76 10.89 3.46
C GLU A 99 -18.07 10.18 3.87
N ASP A 100 -18.93 9.88 2.90
CA ASP A 100 -20.21 9.18 3.10
C ASP A 100 -20.06 7.65 3.24
N ASN A 101 -18.85 7.11 3.11
CA ASN A 101 -18.59 5.72 3.43
C ASN A 101 -18.88 5.43 4.91
N THR A 102 -19.64 4.38 5.20
CA THR A 102 -20.02 4.01 6.58
C THR A 102 -19.02 3.08 7.27
N ALA A 103 -18.00 2.62 6.53
CA ALA A 103 -16.95 1.74 7.01
C ALA A 103 -15.64 2.03 6.24
N PRO A 104 -14.48 1.60 6.76
CA PRO A 104 -13.21 1.73 6.05
C PRO A 104 -13.22 1.05 4.67
N THR A 105 -12.50 1.64 3.72
CA THR A 105 -12.20 1.02 2.43
C THR A 105 -10.92 0.22 2.54
N GLU A 106 -10.95 -1.04 2.11
CA GLU A 106 -9.77 -1.91 2.15
C GLU A 106 -9.33 -2.28 0.73
N VAL A 107 -8.04 -2.09 0.45
CA VAL A 107 -7.45 -2.33 -0.88
C VAL A 107 -6.12 -3.05 -0.72
N LEU A 108 -5.89 -4.08 -1.54
CA LEU A 108 -4.58 -4.69 -1.75
C LEU A 108 -3.92 -3.99 -2.94
N PHE A 109 -2.71 -3.48 -2.76
CA PHE A 109 -1.87 -2.95 -3.83
C PHE A 109 -0.62 -3.80 -4.02
N VAL A 110 -0.27 -4.05 -5.29
CA VAL A 110 1.02 -4.56 -5.74
C VAL A 110 1.69 -3.42 -6.49
N ILE A 111 2.81 -2.93 -5.97
CA ILE A 111 3.46 -1.71 -6.44
C ILE A 111 4.87 -2.07 -6.91
N GLU A 112 5.24 -1.56 -8.08
CA GLU A 112 6.61 -1.57 -8.58
C GLU A 112 7.26 -0.19 -8.41
N GLY A 113 8.46 -0.18 -7.82
CA GLY A 113 9.20 1.05 -7.59
C GLY A 113 8.63 1.86 -6.41
N ALA A 114 8.39 3.14 -6.66
CA ALA A 114 8.12 4.15 -5.63
C ALA A 114 6.94 5.05 -5.97
N LEU A 115 6.32 5.61 -4.94
CA LEU A 115 5.44 6.77 -5.01
C LEU A 115 6.28 8.03 -4.83
N ILE A 116 6.11 9.00 -5.71
CA ILE A 116 6.67 10.33 -5.59
C ILE A 116 5.52 11.26 -5.23
N ASN A 117 5.45 11.71 -3.98
CA ASN A 117 4.44 12.66 -3.54
C ASN A 117 4.77 14.05 -4.09
N LEU A 118 3.78 14.67 -4.72
CA LEU A 118 3.91 15.92 -5.44
C LEU A 118 3.23 17.05 -4.67
N GLY A 119 3.99 18.11 -4.42
CA GLY A 119 3.50 19.38 -3.89
C GLY A 119 3.07 20.34 -5.00
N PRO A 120 2.86 21.62 -4.63
CA PRO A 120 2.54 22.68 -5.59
C PRO A 120 3.54 22.74 -6.75
N GLU A 121 3.04 23.02 -7.95
CA GLU A 121 3.85 23.13 -9.18
C GLU A 121 4.64 21.84 -9.54
N GLY A 122 4.30 20.70 -8.96
CA GLY A 122 4.98 19.42 -9.22
C GLY A 122 6.30 19.26 -8.49
N ALA A 123 6.55 20.04 -7.43
CA ALA A 123 7.69 19.85 -6.55
C ALA A 123 7.65 18.46 -5.90
N ILE A 124 8.79 17.78 -5.81
CA ILE A 124 8.88 16.49 -5.12
C ILE A 124 8.96 16.74 -3.61
N GLU A 125 7.95 16.32 -2.86
CA GLU A 125 7.93 16.47 -1.39
C GLU A 125 8.53 15.26 -0.68
N SER A 126 8.25 14.07 -1.18
CA SER A 126 8.81 12.82 -0.65
C SER A 126 8.78 11.71 -1.68
N VAL A 127 9.61 10.70 -1.44
CA VAL A 127 9.65 9.46 -2.21
C VAL A 127 9.44 8.31 -1.23
N VAL A 128 8.49 7.44 -1.53
CA VAL A 128 8.14 6.28 -0.70
C VAL A 128 8.23 5.01 -1.54
N ASP A 129 9.15 4.13 -1.19
CA ASP A 129 9.31 2.81 -1.81
C ASP A 129 9.05 1.69 -0.79
N GLY A 130 9.25 0.44 -1.22
CA GLY A 130 9.09 -0.72 -0.35
C GLY A 130 10.07 -0.76 0.81
N GLU A 131 11.29 -0.24 0.66
CA GLU A 131 12.30 -0.23 1.73
C GLU A 131 11.92 0.75 2.85
N LEU A 132 11.57 1.99 2.48
CA LEU A 132 11.10 2.98 3.44
C LEU A 132 9.81 2.51 4.13
N THR A 133 8.88 1.92 3.37
CA THR A 133 7.65 1.35 3.92
C THR A 133 7.93 0.22 4.91
N LEU A 134 8.93 -0.62 4.64
CA LEU A 134 9.33 -1.68 5.54
C LEU A 134 9.86 -1.15 6.87
N LEU A 135 10.80 -0.19 6.81
CA LEU A 135 11.36 0.44 8.00
C LEU A 135 10.27 1.15 8.82
N GLY A 136 9.38 1.89 8.14
CA GLY A 136 8.25 2.57 8.77
C GLY A 136 7.26 1.60 9.42
N TYR A 137 6.90 0.53 8.73
CA TYR A 137 5.98 -0.49 9.25
C TYR A 137 6.53 -1.16 10.53
N GLN A 138 7.81 -1.53 10.54
CA GLN A 138 8.44 -2.12 11.73
C GLN A 138 8.52 -1.12 12.89
N ALA A 139 8.93 0.12 12.62
CA ALA A 139 9.03 1.17 13.63
C ALA A 139 7.66 1.53 14.22
N LEU A 140 6.62 1.61 13.39
CA LEU A 140 5.25 1.85 13.86
C LEU A 140 4.71 0.67 14.66
N CYS A 141 5.03 -0.58 14.30
CA CYS A 141 4.65 -1.73 15.12
C CYS A 141 5.25 -1.62 16.52
N GLU A 142 6.55 -1.33 16.62
CA GLU A 142 7.23 -1.12 17.90
C GLU A 142 6.60 0.04 18.70
N ALA A 143 6.42 1.19 18.06
CA ALA A 143 5.87 2.38 18.70
C ALA A 143 4.44 2.19 19.24
N ASN A 144 3.64 1.35 18.59
CA ASN A 144 2.28 1.01 19.01
C ASN A 144 2.21 -0.20 19.95
N GLY A 145 3.36 -0.79 20.35
CA GLY A 145 3.41 -1.98 21.19
C GLY A 145 2.81 -3.24 20.53
N LEU A 146 2.82 -3.29 19.20
CA LEU A 146 2.34 -4.42 18.42
C LEU A 146 3.44 -5.49 18.31
N PRO A 147 3.07 -6.77 18.07
CA PRO A 147 4.04 -7.81 17.79
C PRO A 147 4.93 -7.46 16.59
N GLU A 148 6.18 -7.93 16.62
CA GLU A 148 7.06 -7.81 15.47
C GLU A 148 6.44 -8.51 14.24
N PRO A 149 6.39 -7.84 13.07
CA PRO A 149 5.78 -8.40 11.87
C PRO A 149 6.73 -9.40 11.18
N VAL A 150 6.81 -10.62 11.71
CA VAL A 150 7.71 -11.68 11.23
C VAL A 150 7.29 -12.32 9.90
N GLY A 151 6.03 -12.12 9.46
CA GLY A 151 5.45 -12.74 8.27
C GLY A 151 5.70 -12.01 6.94
N ILE A 152 6.51 -10.94 6.92
CA ILE A 152 6.74 -10.14 5.70
C ILE A 152 7.67 -10.91 4.76
N LEU A 153 7.24 -11.14 3.52
CA LEU A 153 8.05 -11.83 2.51
C LEU A 153 9.16 -10.91 1.97
N ARG A 154 10.42 -11.35 2.02
CA ARG A 154 11.59 -10.57 1.57
C ARG A 154 12.56 -11.42 0.76
N ASP A 155 13.30 -10.83 -0.17
CA ASP A 155 14.34 -11.52 -0.97
C ASP A 155 15.76 -11.03 -0.70
#